data_AF-A0A9E0VDT5-F1
#
_entry.id   AF-A0A9E0VDT5-F1
#
_cell.length_a   1.000
_cell.length_b   1.000
_cell.length_c   1.000
_cell.angle_alpha   90.00
_cell.angle_beta   90.00
_cell.angle_gamma   90.00
#
_symmetry.space_group_name_H-M   'P 1'
#
loop_
_entity.id
_entity.type
_entity.pdbx_description
1 polymer ?
#
loop_
_entity_poly.entity_id
_entity_poly.type
_entity_poly.pdbx_seq_one_letter_code
_entity_poly.pdbx_strand_id
1 'polypeptide(L)'
;MIKDLFDLRMNDGSRHFADLPEAVFFDALAEHAEKLDGAEIVEFITDGVVEMWLDFDYRGHRFSVNNQFGDYWFFVADPECPEEILLEVCDHFRRLLEK
;
A
#
# COMPACT_ATOMS: atom_id res chain seq x y z
N MET A 1 14.69 10.85 4.21
CA MET A 1 15.34 9.56 3.89
C MET A 1 14.93 8.61 5.00
N ILE A 2 13.79 7.94 4.83
CA ILE A 2 13.19 7.06 5.83
C ILE A 2 13.59 5.63 5.47
N LYS A 3 13.94 4.82 6.49
CA LYS A 3 14.61 3.51 6.35
C LYS A 3 13.77 2.32 6.76
N ASP A 4 12.55 2.51 7.24
CA ASP A 4 11.81 1.43 7.89
C ASP A 4 10.82 0.81 6.91
N LEU A 5 11.38 0.15 5.89
CA LEU A 5 10.70 -0.94 5.21
C LEU A 5 11.12 -2.24 5.88
N PHE A 6 10.18 -3.14 6.08
CA PHE A 6 10.50 -4.49 6.52
C PHE A 6 10.32 -5.49 5.38
N ASP A 7 10.73 -6.72 5.63
CA ASP A 7 10.59 -7.81 4.67
C ASP A 7 9.95 -9.01 5.36
N LEU A 8 8.62 -9.02 5.36
CA LEU A 8 7.84 -10.15 5.83
C LEU A 8 7.24 -10.88 4.63
N ARG A 9 7.76 -12.08 4.36
CA ARG A 9 7.27 -12.95 3.28
C ARG A 9 6.00 -13.67 3.73
N MET A 10 4.92 -13.44 3.00
CA MET A 10 3.61 -14.04 3.25
C MET A 10 3.52 -15.45 2.65
N ASN A 11 2.52 -16.23 3.08
CA ASN A 11 2.35 -17.61 2.61
C ASN A 11 1.98 -17.71 1.12
N ASP A 12 1.43 -16.65 0.53
CA ASP A 12 1.14 -16.56 -0.90
C ASP A 12 2.34 -16.12 -1.75
N GLY A 13 3.49 -15.86 -1.11
CA GLY A 13 4.73 -15.42 -1.76
C GLY A 13 4.88 -13.90 -1.85
N SER A 14 3.87 -13.11 -1.49
CA SER A 14 3.97 -11.65 -1.45
C SER A 14 4.89 -11.18 -0.32
N ARG A 15 5.33 -9.91 -0.41
CA ARG A 15 6.04 -9.23 0.66
C ARG A 15 5.14 -8.18 1.28
N HIS A 16 4.90 -8.29 2.58
CA HIS A 16 4.44 -7.19 3.41
C HIS A 16 5.66 -6.32 3.76
N PHE A 17 5.61 -5.04 3.42
CA PHE A 17 6.79 -4.17 3.49
C PHE A 17 6.63 -2.88 4.31
N ALA A 18 5.40 -2.46 4.61
CA ALA A 18 5.14 -1.32 5.48
C ALA A 18 3.77 -1.42 6.17
N ASP A 19 3.70 -0.81 7.35
CA ASP A 19 2.47 -0.52 8.10
C ASP A 19 2.40 0.98 8.32
N LEU A 20 1.27 1.59 7.97
CA LEU A 20 1.01 3.02 8.19
C LEU A 20 -0.30 3.19 8.95
N PRO A 21 -0.45 4.18 9.85
CA PRO A 21 -1.68 4.35 10.61
C PRO A 21 -2.88 4.61 9.70
N GLU A 22 -4.04 4.04 10.05
CA GLU A 22 -5.33 4.35 9.41
C GLU A 22 -5.85 5.73 9.87
N ALA A 23 -5.14 6.80 9.49
CA ALA A 23 -5.43 8.17 9.89
C ALA A 23 -6.56 8.85 9.09
N VAL A 24 -6.95 8.24 7.97
CA VAL A 24 -8.07 8.66 7.10
C VAL A 24 -8.88 7.43 6.71
N PHE A 25 -10.08 7.64 6.17
CA PHE A 25 -10.93 6.55 5.68
C PHE A 25 -10.49 6.06 4.29
N PHE A 26 -10.83 4.81 3.95
CA PHE A 26 -10.32 4.14 2.75
C PHE A 26 -10.65 4.85 1.43
N ASP A 27 -11.74 5.62 1.37
CA ASP A 27 -12.08 6.41 0.18
C ASP A 27 -10.99 7.46 -0.09
N ALA A 28 -10.52 8.14 0.96
CA ALA A 28 -9.45 9.13 0.84
C ALA A 28 -8.09 8.49 0.54
N LEU A 29 -7.85 7.26 1.03
CA LEU A 29 -6.67 6.48 0.67
C LEU A 29 -6.67 6.13 -0.82
N ALA A 30 -7.80 5.62 -1.34
CA ALA A 30 -7.95 5.26 -2.74
C ALA A 30 -7.80 6.47 -3.68
N GLU A 31 -8.46 7.59 -3.36
CA GLU A 31 -8.29 8.86 -4.09
C GLU A 31 -6.84 9.38 -4.05
N HIS A 32 -6.10 9.09 -2.99
CA HIS A 32 -4.68 9.45 -2.89
C HIS A 32 -3.81 8.51 -3.70
N ALA A 33 -4.13 7.22 -3.76
CA ALA A 33 -3.44 6.25 -4.62
C ALA A 33 -3.48 6.66 -6.10
N GLU A 34 -4.63 7.16 -6.59
CA GLU A 34 -4.77 7.70 -7.95
C GLU A 34 -3.84 8.87 -8.28
N LYS A 35 -3.28 9.54 -7.25
CA LYS A 35 -2.35 10.67 -7.40
C LYS A 35 -0.88 10.23 -7.46
N LEU A 36 -0.60 8.94 -7.30
CA LEU A 36 0.73 8.39 -7.52
C LEU A 36 0.98 8.34 -9.03
N ASP A 37 1.82 9.24 -9.54
CA ASP A 37 2.07 9.36 -10.98
C ASP A 37 2.61 8.05 -11.59
N GLY A 38 1.85 7.45 -12.51
CA GLY A 38 2.13 6.15 -13.11
C GLY A 38 1.56 4.94 -12.38
N ALA A 39 0.73 5.15 -11.34
CA ALA A 39 -0.07 4.10 -10.74
C ALA A 39 -1.38 3.87 -11.51
N GLU A 40 -1.79 2.61 -11.62
CA GLU A 40 -3.07 2.22 -12.19
C GLU A 40 -3.86 1.40 -11.16
N ILE A 41 -4.99 1.92 -10.70
CA ILE A 41 -5.89 1.18 -9.80
C ILE A 41 -6.49 0.01 -10.59
N VAL A 42 -6.37 -1.19 -10.04
CA VAL A 42 -6.89 -2.40 -10.68
C VAL A 42 -8.13 -2.92 -10.00
N GLU A 43 -8.15 -2.90 -8.66
CA GLU A 43 -9.32 -3.34 -7.92
C GLU A 43 -9.42 -2.60 -6.59
N PHE A 44 -10.66 -2.30 -6.20
CA PHE A 44 -10.97 -1.73 -4.89
C PHE A 44 -12.21 -2.45 -4.34
N ILE A 45 -12.00 -3.29 -3.34
CA ILE A 45 -13.04 -4.09 -2.69
C ILE A 45 -13.21 -3.56 -1.28
N THR A 46 -14.45 -3.30 -0.88
CA THR A 46 -14.78 -2.95 0.50
C THR A 46 -16.18 -3.42 0.85
N ASP A 47 -16.40 -3.75 2.13
CA ASP A 47 -17.75 -3.97 2.66
C ASP A 47 -18.47 -2.64 3.03
N GLY A 48 -17.78 -1.52 2.86
CA GLY A 48 -18.25 -0.17 3.15
C GLY A 48 -18.21 0.19 4.64
N VAL A 49 -17.71 -0.67 5.52
CA VAL A 49 -17.80 -0.50 6.97
C VAL A 49 -16.49 -0.78 7.70
N VAL A 50 -15.85 -1.94 7.46
CA VAL A 50 -14.72 -2.41 8.27
C VAL A 50 -13.54 -2.87 7.43
N GLU A 51 -13.76 -3.52 6.30
CA GLU A 51 -12.68 -4.13 5.51
C GLU A 51 -12.56 -3.48 4.13
N MET A 52 -11.32 -3.24 3.71
CA MET A 52 -10.97 -2.79 2.38
C MET A 52 -9.73 -3.52 1.85
N TRP A 53 -9.71 -3.73 0.54
CA TRP A 53 -8.56 -4.14 -0.25
C TRP A 53 -8.43 -3.21 -1.45
N LEU A 54 -7.23 -2.67 -1.66
CA LEU A 54 -6.91 -1.80 -2.79
C LEU A 54 -5.72 -2.40 -3.52
N ASP A 55 -5.93 -2.77 -4.76
CA ASP A 55 -4.91 -3.27 -5.66
C ASP A 55 -4.57 -2.23 -6.72
N PHE A 56 -3.29 -2.03 -6.97
CA PHE A 56 -2.82 -1.15 -8.03
C PHE A 56 -1.49 -1.64 -8.61
N ASP A 57 -1.26 -1.30 -9.87
CA ASP A 57 0.01 -1.54 -10.54
C ASP A 57 0.84 -0.25 -10.51
N TYR A 58 2.14 -0.36 -10.19
CA TYR A 58 3.08 0.76 -10.20
C TYR A 58 4.44 0.30 -10.69
N ARG A 59 4.98 0.97 -11.72
CA ARG A 59 6.29 0.66 -12.33
C ARG A 59 6.48 -0.83 -12.68
N GLY A 60 5.41 -1.51 -13.11
CA GLY A 60 5.44 -2.92 -13.49
C GLY A 60 5.33 -3.92 -12.34
N HIS A 61 5.09 -3.46 -11.11
CA HIS A 61 4.85 -4.29 -9.94
C HIS A 61 3.42 -4.14 -9.44
N ARG A 62 2.84 -5.24 -8.96
CA ARG A 62 1.52 -5.30 -8.35
C ARG A 62 1.61 -5.04 -6.86
N PHE A 63 0.84 -4.07 -6.37
CA PHE A 63 0.73 -3.73 -4.96
C PHE A 63 -0.69 -3.96 -4.46
N SER A 64 -0.79 -4.24 -3.16
CA SER A 64 -2.05 -4.33 -2.45
C SER A 64 -1.96 -3.56 -1.14
N VAL A 65 -3.05 -2.92 -0.73
CA VAL A 65 -3.22 -2.30 0.59
C VAL A 65 -4.46 -2.87 1.23
N ASN A 66 -4.36 -3.24 2.50
CA ASN A 66 -5.49 -3.70 3.30
C ASN A 66 -5.52 -2.95 4.62
N ASN A 67 -6.72 -2.63 5.12
CA ASN A 67 -6.84 -2.07 6.46
C ASN A 67 -6.99 -3.19 7.50
N GLN A 68 -6.13 -3.19 8.50
CA GLN A 68 -6.04 -4.25 9.48
C GLN A 68 -5.56 -3.67 10.82
N PHE A 69 -6.29 -3.98 11.90
CA PHE A 69 -5.93 -3.60 13.28
C PHE A 69 -5.69 -2.09 13.52
N GLY A 70 -6.29 -1.21 12.70
CA GLY A 70 -6.12 0.25 12.81
C GLY A 70 -4.95 0.81 11.99
N ASP A 71 -4.35 -0.02 11.14
CA ASP A 71 -3.29 0.35 10.19
C ASP A 71 -3.69 -0.02 8.76
N TYR A 72 -3.09 0.65 7.79
CA TYR A 72 -2.99 0.21 6.40
C TYR A 72 -1.70 -0.60 6.22
N TRP A 73 -1.85 -1.87 5.85
CA TRP A 73 -0.78 -2.80 5.57
C TRP A 73 -0.48 -2.82 4.07
N PHE A 74 0.79 -2.68 3.70
CA PHE A 74 1.24 -2.56 2.30
C PHE A 74 1.97 -3.81 1.84
N PHE A 75 1.51 -4.36 0.72
CA PHE A 75 2.04 -5.57 0.12
C PHE A 75 2.50 -5.34 -1.31
N VAL A 76 3.49 -6.12 -1.74
CA VAL A 76 3.89 -6.25 -3.14
C VAL A 76 3.90 -7.72 -3.53
N ALA A 77 3.32 -8.04 -4.69
CA ALA A 77 3.19 -9.42 -5.14
C ALA A 77 4.55 -10.06 -5.48
N ASP A 78 5.48 -9.28 -6.02
CA ASP A 78 6.87 -9.70 -6.26
C ASP A 78 7.74 -9.37 -5.04
N PRO A 79 8.18 -10.37 -4.25
CA PRO A 79 9.00 -10.15 -3.08
C PRO A 79 10.37 -9.53 -3.38
N GLU A 80 10.86 -9.66 -4.62
CA GLU A 80 12.14 -9.12 -5.07
C GLU A 80 12.00 -7.73 -5.71
N CYS A 81 10.84 -7.08 -5.56
CA CYS A 81 10.62 -5.71 -6.01
C CYS A 81 11.73 -4.77 -5.47
N PRO A 82 12.35 -3.93 -6.33
CA PRO A 82 13.39 -3.01 -5.91
C PRO A 82 12.95 -2.10 -4.76
N GLU A 83 13.80 -1.99 -3.74
CA GLU A 83 13.50 -1.22 -2.53
C GLU A 83 13.19 0.26 -2.84
N GLU A 84 13.81 0.84 -3.87
CA GLU A 84 13.53 2.20 -4.32
C GLU A 84 12.06 2.40 -4.72
N ILE A 85 11.43 1.41 -5.36
CA ILE A 85 10.01 1.46 -5.76
C ILE A 85 9.12 1.33 -4.52
N LEU A 86 9.47 0.43 -3.59
CA LEU A 86 8.74 0.28 -2.32
C LEU A 86 8.78 1.57 -1.50
N LEU A 87 9.94 2.25 -1.47
CA LEU A 87 10.11 3.53 -0.79
C LEU A 87 9.28 4.64 -1.45
N GLU A 88 9.23 4.71 -2.79
CA GLU A 88 8.40 5.68 -3.50
C GLU A 88 6.91 5.51 -3.17
N VAL A 89 6.41 4.27 -3.18
CA VAL A 89 5.04 3.95 -2.77
C VAL A 89 4.81 4.37 -1.32
N CYS A 90 5.68 3.94 -0.41
CA CYS A 90 5.53 4.23 1.02
C CYS A 90 5.57 5.75 1.31
N ASP A 91 6.53 6.48 0.72
CA ASP A 91 6.66 7.94 0.87
C ASP A 91 5.47 8.70 0.28
N HIS A 92 4.78 8.16 -0.72
CA HIS A 92 3.55 8.74 -1.24
C HIS A 92 2.41 8.67 -0.22
N PHE A 93 2.16 7.49 0.34
CA PHE A 93 1.07 7.28 1.30
C PHE A 93 1.35 7.90 2.69
N ARG A 94 2.61 7.91 3.14
CA ARG A 94 2.99 8.60 4.40
C ARG A 94 2.60 10.07 4.43
N ARG A 95 2.68 10.78 3.30
CA ARG A 95 2.26 12.21 3.21
C ARG A 95 0.78 12.41 3.53
N LEU A 96 -0.04 11.39 3.34
CA LEU A 96 -1.45 11.41 3.72
C LEU A 96 -1.64 11.02 5.18
N LEU A 97 -0.97 9.96 5.62
CA LEU A 97 -1.29 9.23 6.85
C LEU A 97 -0.52 9.68 8.10
N GLU A 98 0.67 10.26 7.95
CA GLU A 98 1.55 10.65 9.06
C GLU A 98 1.67 12.18 9.22
N LYS A 99 0.61 12.93 8.90
CA LYS A 99 0.60 14.40 8.98
C LYS A 99 0.82 14.95 10.38
#